data_AF-A0A3M2HG00-F1
#
_entry.id   AF-A0A3M2HG00-F1
#
_cell.length_a   1.000
_cell.length_b   1.000
_cell.length_c   1.000
_cell.angle_alpha   90.00
_cell.angle_beta   90.00
_cell.angle_gamma   90.00
#
_symmetry.space_group_name_H-M   'P 1'
#
loop_
_entity.id
_entity.type
_entity.pdbx_description
1 polymer ?
#
loop_
_entity_poly.entity_id
_entity_poly.type
_entity_poly.pdbx_seq_one_letter_code
_entity_poly.pdbx_strand_id
1 'polypeptide(L)'
;KGSAAQARRYLDKDILPLIGDIPIAEVRRSDILKVIRAVEERGTLNVAEKVRTWLHQIFRYAMVHEYVEVNPATDLDIVAAEQPPVKHNPWLKLDELGEFVRTLRAYHGSLLVR
;
A
#
# COMPACT_ATOMS: atom_id res chain seq x y z
N LYS A 1 -10.78 -0.67 -12.19
CA LYS A 1 -9.94 -0.58 -10.97
C LYS A 1 -10.58 -1.45 -9.90
N GLY A 2 -10.33 -2.76 -9.92
CA GLY A 2 -10.90 -3.69 -8.93
C GLY A 2 -10.01 -3.74 -7.70
N SER A 3 -10.59 -3.52 -6.52
CA SER A 3 -9.91 -3.65 -5.23
C SER A 3 -9.14 -4.99 -5.10
N ALA A 4 -9.69 -6.07 -5.66
CA ALA A 4 -9.07 -7.40 -5.65
C ALA A 4 -7.76 -7.48 -6.45
N ALA A 5 -7.71 -6.94 -7.67
CA ALA A 5 -6.49 -6.96 -8.48
C ALA A 5 -5.38 -6.13 -7.83
N GLN A 6 -5.76 -5.01 -7.20
CA GLN A 6 -4.83 -4.20 -6.45
C GLN A 6 -4.31 -4.93 -5.20
N ALA A 7 -5.20 -5.54 -4.41
CA ALA A 7 -4.81 -6.34 -3.24
C ALA A 7 -3.86 -7.47 -3.65
N ARG A 8 -4.21 -8.24 -4.69
CA ARG A 8 -3.38 -9.34 -5.21
C ARG A 8 -1.97 -8.86 -5.57
N ARG A 9 -1.86 -7.73 -6.28
CA ARG A 9 -0.56 -7.15 -6.64
C ARG A 9 0.31 -6.86 -5.41
N TYR A 10 -0.27 -6.31 -4.33
CA TYR A 10 0.50 -6.03 -3.12
C TYR A 10 0.82 -7.30 -2.33
N LEU A 11 -0.06 -8.31 -2.35
CA LEU A 11 0.27 -9.62 -1.80
C LEU A 11 1.51 -10.21 -2.50
N ASP A 12 1.46 -10.32 -3.83
CA ASP A 12 2.53 -10.94 -4.61
C ASP A 12 3.85 -10.15 -4.55
N LYS A 13 3.77 -8.81 -4.50
CA LYS A 13 4.96 -7.94 -4.53
C LYS A 13 5.56 -7.68 -3.16
N ASP A 14 4.74 -7.42 -2.16
CA ASP A 14 5.18 -6.81 -0.89
C ASP A 14 5.05 -7.77 0.31
N ILE A 15 4.09 -8.70 0.30
CA ILE A 15 3.79 -9.55 1.46
C ILE A 15 4.38 -10.96 1.31
N LEU A 16 3.95 -11.70 0.29
CA LEU A 16 4.31 -13.10 0.10
C LEU A 16 5.82 -13.35 -0.07
N PRO A 17 6.62 -12.46 -0.69
CA PRO A 17 8.07 -12.68 -0.77
C PRO A 17 8.79 -12.74 0.59
N LEU A 18 8.17 -12.25 1.66
CA LEU A 18 8.78 -12.18 2.99
C LEU A 18 8.20 -13.20 3.98
N ILE A 19 6.90 -13.52 3.86
CA ILE A 19 6.21 -14.40 4.81
C ILE A 19 5.41 -15.53 4.14
N GLY A 20 5.41 -15.63 2.81
CA GLY A 20 4.57 -16.57 2.06
C GLY A 20 4.93 -18.04 2.25
N ASP A 21 6.19 -18.33 2.60
CA ASP A 21 6.68 -19.67 2.88
C ASP A 21 6.53 -20.08 4.36
N ILE A 22 6.08 -19.15 5.22
CA ILE A 22 5.88 -19.42 6.65
C ILE A 22 4.45 -19.95 6.84
N PRO A 23 4.25 -21.09 7.54
CA PRO A 23 2.92 -21.55 7.90
C PRO A 23 2.15 -20.45 8.64
N ILE A 24 0.88 -20.23 8.29
CA ILE A 24 0.09 -19.11 8.85
C ILE A 24 0.03 -19.11 10.38
N ALA A 25 0.01 -20.30 11.00
CA ALA A 25 0.02 -20.50 12.45
C ALA A 25 1.34 -20.06 13.12
N GLU A 26 2.44 -20.01 12.36
CA GLU A 26 3.77 -19.66 12.86
C GLU A 26 4.15 -18.20 12.60
N VAL A 27 3.36 -17.46 11.82
CA VAL A 27 3.65 -16.06 11.50
C VAL A 27 3.57 -15.21 12.76
N ARG A 28 4.69 -14.55 13.10
CA ARG A 28 4.78 -13.70 14.30
C ARG A 28 4.62 -12.23 13.94
N ARG A 29 4.29 -11.42 14.96
CA ARG A 29 4.25 -9.95 14.85
C ARG A 29 5.55 -9.37 14.26
N SER A 30 6.71 -9.95 14.62
CA SER A 30 8.01 -9.52 14.09
C SER A 30 8.12 -9.66 12.58
N ASP A 31 7.52 -10.68 11.99
CA ASP A 31 7.60 -10.94 10.55
C ASP A 31 6.71 -9.96 9.78
N ILE A 32 5.56 -9.64 10.35
CA ILE A 32 4.66 -8.60 9.83
C ILE A 32 5.32 -7.22 9.89
N LEU A 33 6.02 -6.90 10.98
CA LEU A 33 6.77 -5.65 11.08
C LEU A 33 7.88 -5.55 10.03
N LYS A 34 8.57 -6.66 9.71
CA LYS A 34 9.56 -6.67 8.62
C LYS A 34 8.91 -6.33 7.28
N VAL A 35 7.74 -6.90 6.98
CA VAL A 35 6.97 -6.58 5.76
C VAL A 35 6.64 -5.10 5.67
N ILE A 36 6.10 -4.52 6.75
CA ILE A 36 5.67 -3.12 6.76
C ILE A 36 6.87 -2.18 6.60
N ARG A 37 7.96 -2.43 7.34
CA ARG A 37 9.18 -1.62 7.26
C ARG A 37 9.78 -1.63 5.86
N ALA A 38 9.84 -2.79 5.20
CA ALA A 38 10.34 -2.88 3.83
C ALA A 38 9.51 -2.04 2.83
N VAL A 39 8.20 -1.89 3.07
CA VAL A 39 7.31 -1.04 2.26
C VAL A 39 7.48 0.44 2.59
N GLU A 40 7.70 0.78 3.87
CA GLU A 40 7.94 2.14 4.34
C GLU A 40 9.29 2.69 3.87
N GLU A 41 10.36 1.89 3.92
CA GLU A 41 11.71 2.24 3.46
C GLU A 41 11.78 2.61 1.98
N ARG A 42 10.86 2.08 1.17
CA ARG A 42 10.70 2.44 -0.24
C ARG A 42 10.04 3.81 -0.45
N GLY A 43 9.56 4.46 0.61
CA GLY A 43 8.92 5.78 0.57
C GLY A 43 7.43 5.74 0.20
N THR A 44 6.79 4.56 0.22
CA THR A 44 5.38 4.40 -0.18
C THR A 44 4.44 4.22 1.01
N LEU A 45 4.24 5.26 1.82
CA LEU A 45 3.47 5.16 3.09
C LEU A 45 1.99 4.80 2.91
N ASN A 46 1.33 5.32 1.86
CA ASN A 46 -0.05 4.92 1.50
C ASN A 46 -0.14 3.41 1.17
N VAL A 47 0.94 2.81 0.68
CA VAL A 47 0.98 1.36 0.42
C VAL A 47 1.18 0.62 1.74
N ALA A 48 2.05 1.10 2.63
CA ALA A 48 2.26 0.51 3.95
C ALA A 48 0.95 0.46 4.75
N GLU A 49 0.15 1.52 4.71
CA GLU A 49 -1.17 1.56 5.34
C GLU A 49 -2.10 0.48 4.80
N LYS A 50 -2.20 0.34 3.47
CA LYS A 50 -3.02 -0.71 2.83
C LYS A 50 -2.54 -2.11 3.19
N VAL A 51 -1.23 -2.32 3.20
CA VAL A 51 -0.62 -3.60 3.59
C VAL A 51 -0.96 -3.94 5.04
N ARG A 52 -0.87 -2.97 5.98
CA ARG A 52 -1.33 -3.14 7.37
C ARG A 52 -2.80 -3.56 7.43
N THR A 53 -3.67 -2.86 6.72
CA THR A 53 -5.11 -3.17 6.68
C THR A 53 -5.37 -4.59 6.17
N TRP A 54 -4.74 -5.00 5.07
CA TRP A 54 -4.95 -6.35 4.53
C TRP A 54 -4.38 -7.44 5.42
N LEU A 55 -3.18 -7.26 5.98
CA LEU A 55 -2.62 -8.22 6.93
C LEU A 55 -3.55 -8.38 8.13
N HIS A 56 -4.06 -7.27 8.68
CA HIS A 56 -5.04 -7.32 9.76
C HIS A 56 -6.29 -8.10 9.37
N GLN A 57 -6.84 -7.88 8.17
CA GLN A 57 -8.03 -8.58 7.68
C GLN A 57 -7.79 -10.07 7.43
N ILE A 58 -6.65 -10.44 6.83
CA ILE A 58 -6.25 -11.83 6.55
C ILE A 58 -6.14 -12.62 7.85
N PHE A 59 -5.40 -12.10 8.84
CA PHE A 59 -5.22 -12.78 10.11
C PHE A 59 -6.47 -12.76 10.99
N ARG A 60 -7.32 -11.72 10.86
CA ARG A 60 -8.65 -11.72 11.50
C ARG A 60 -9.54 -12.82 10.94
N TYR A 61 -9.53 -13.04 9.62
CA TYR A 61 -10.23 -14.17 9.00
C TYR A 61 -9.67 -15.51 9.49
N ALA A 62 -8.33 -15.65 9.51
CA ALA A 62 -7.67 -16.86 10.00
C ALA A 62 -8.03 -17.18 11.45
N MET A 63 -8.16 -16.16 12.31
CA MET A 63 -8.54 -16.32 13.71
C MET A 63 -9.99 -16.81 13.87
N VAL A 64 -10.93 -16.32 13.05
CA VAL A 64 -12.33 -16.81 13.06
C VAL A 64 -12.44 -18.29 12.69
N HIS A 65 -11.51 -18.78 11.87
CA HIS A 65 -11.43 -20.18 11.46
C HIS A 65 -10.45 -21.02 12.31
N GLU A 66 -9.97 -20.48 13.44
CA GLU A 66 -9.07 -21.17 14.36
C GLU A 66 -7.74 -21.62 13.72
N TYR A 67 -7.32 -21.01 12.61
CA TYR A 67 -6.00 -21.24 12.01
C TYR A 67 -4.88 -20.55 12.80
N VAL A 68 -5.24 -19.50 13.55
CA VAL A 68 -4.35 -18.77 14.47
C VAL A 68 -5.12 -18.46 15.74
N GLU A 69 -4.46 -18.48 16.89
CA GLU A 69 -5.08 -18.13 18.18
C GLU A 69 -5.28 -16.62 18.34
N VAL A 70 -4.31 -15.84 17.86
CA VAL A 70 -4.27 -14.38 17.99
C VAL A 70 -3.87 -13.76 16.66
N ASN A 71 -4.43 -12.59 16.33
CA ASN A 71 -4.03 -11.85 15.16
C ASN A 71 -2.68 -11.13 15.37
N PRO A 72 -1.57 -11.56 14.73
CA PRO A 72 -0.25 -10.91 14.86
C PRO A 72 -0.18 -9.50 14.27
N ALA A 73 -1.18 -9.10 13.47
CA ALA A 73 -1.29 -7.78 12.83
C ALA A 73 -2.18 -6.78 13.59
N THR A 74 -2.44 -7.02 14.87
CA THR A 74 -3.19 -6.09 15.74
C THR A 74 -2.31 -4.91 16.17
N ASP A 75 -2.87 -3.71 16.32
CA ASP A 75 -2.19 -2.50 16.86
C ASP A 75 -0.84 -2.15 16.21
N LEU A 76 -0.73 -2.32 14.89
CA LEU A 76 0.49 -2.00 14.13
C LEU A 76 0.57 -0.53 13.71
N ASP A 77 -0.52 0.21 13.87
CA ASP A 77 -0.62 1.65 13.64
C ASP A 77 0.23 2.46 14.62
N ILE A 78 0.41 1.98 15.86
CA ILE A 78 1.22 2.64 16.91
C ILE A 78 2.70 2.79 16.48
N VAL A 79 3.18 1.89 15.61
CA VAL A 79 4.57 1.87 15.13
C VAL A 79 4.70 2.32 13.67
N ALA A 80 3.63 2.85 13.08
CA ALA A 80 3.63 3.30 11.69
C ALA A 80 4.47 4.57 11.53
N ALA A 81 5.18 4.68 10.40
CA ALA A 81 5.84 5.92 10.04
C ALA A 81 4.83 7.06 9.84
N GLU A 82 5.20 8.27 10.27
CA GLU A 82 4.36 9.46 10.09
C GLU A 82 4.13 9.76 8.61
N GLN A 83 2.87 9.95 8.23
CA GLN A 83 2.50 10.31 6.87
C GLN A 83 2.74 11.81 6.63
N PRO A 84 3.27 12.21 5.46
CA PRO A 84 3.34 13.61 5.10
C PRO A 84 1.92 14.20 5.03
N PRO A 85 1.76 15.51 5.27
CA PRO A 85 0.46 16.15 5.17
C PRO A 85 -0.14 15.92 3.79
N VAL A 86 -1.45 15.63 3.76
CA VAL A 86 -2.19 15.37 2.53
C VAL A 86 -2.08 16.58 1.62
N LYS A 87 -1.39 16.42 0.49
CA LYS A 87 -1.34 17.42 -0.57
C LYS A 87 -2.41 17.11 -1.60
N HIS A 88 -3.49 17.89 -1.59
CA HIS A 88 -4.52 17.80 -2.61
C HIS A 88 -3.97 18.29 -3.97
N ASN A 89 -4.37 17.61 -5.05
CA ASN A 89 -4.04 18.07 -6.39
C ASN A 89 -4.87 19.33 -6.69
N PRO A 90 -4.24 20.46 -7.08
CA PRO A 90 -4.98 21.67 -7.42
C PRO A 90 -5.86 21.42 -8.64
N TRP A 91 -7.05 22.02 -8.65
CA TRP A 91 -7.90 22.02 -9.84
C TRP A 91 -7.39 23.05 -10.84
N LEU A 92 -7.62 22.77 -12.13
CA LEU A 92 -7.29 23.71 -13.20
C LEU A 92 -8.29 24.87 -13.18
N LYS A 93 -7.80 26.10 -13.09
CA LYS A 93 -8.65 27.29 -13.14
C LYS A 93 -9.01 27.66 -14.59
N LEU A 94 -10.07 28.46 -14.74
CA LEU A 94 -10.59 28.84 -16.05
C LEU A 94 -9.59 29.70 -16.86
N ASP A 95 -8.85 30.58 -16.17
CA ASP A 95 -7.78 31.41 -16.73
C ASP A 95 -6.54 30.58 -17.14
N GLU A 96 -6.27 29.48 -16.45
CA GLU A 96 -5.17 28.54 -16.75
C GLU A 96 -5.46 27.62 -17.96
N LEU A 97 -6.73 27.45 -18.37
CA LEU A 97 -7.13 26.55 -19.47
C LEU A 97 -6.48 26.91 -20.80
N GLY A 98 -6.42 28.21 -21.13
CA GLY A 98 -5.87 28.65 -22.41
C GLY A 98 -4.40 28.28 -22.55
N GLU A 99 -3.63 28.44 -21.48
CA GLU A 99 -2.22 28.04 -21.42
C GLU A 99 -2.08 26.52 -21.49
N PHE A 100 -2.88 25.79 -20.70
CA PHE A 100 -2.88 24.33 -20.72
C PHE A 100 -3.09 23.76 -22.12
N VAL A 101 -4.09 24.24 -22.87
CA VAL A 101 -4.38 23.75 -24.24
C VAL A 101 -3.23 24.07 -25.21
N ARG A 102 -2.58 25.24 -25.09
CA ARG A 102 -1.41 25.58 -25.92
C ARG A 102 -0.25 24.65 -25.63
N THR A 103 0.07 24.43 -24.36
CA THR A 103 1.15 23.54 -23.92
C THR A 103 0.89 22.09 -24.34
N LEU A 104 -0.36 21.62 -24.22
CA LEU A 104 -0.75 20.28 -24.63
C LEU A 104 -0.60 20.07 -26.14
N ARG A 105 -0.96 21.07 -26.96
CA ARG A 105 -0.78 21.00 -28.43
C ARG A 105 0.68 20.99 -28.86
N ALA A 106 1.55 21.68 -28.12
CA ALA A 106 2.98 21.72 -28.36
C ALA A 106 3.73 20.49 -27.77
N TYR A 107 3.05 19.67 -26.97
CA TYR A 107 3.65 18.50 -26.35
C TYR A 107 3.72 17.32 -27.33
N HIS A 108 4.93 16.95 -27.74
CA HIS A 108 5.18 15.84 -28.68
C HIS A 108 5.45 14.49 -27.99
N GLY A 109 5.09 14.36 -26.71
CA GLY A 109 5.39 13.20 -25.88
C GLY A 109 6.67 13.35 -25.07
N SER A 110 6.81 12.57 -24.00
CA SER A 110 8.07 12.42 -23.27
C SER A 110 8.38 10.94 -23.12
N LEU A 111 9.67 10.59 -23.19
CA LEU A 111 10.16 9.22 -23.03
C LEU A 111 10.00 8.68 -21.59
N LEU A 112 9.56 9.52 -20.64
CA LEU A 112 9.45 9.19 -19.22
C LEU A 112 8.08 8.62 -18.80
N VAL A 113 7.05 8.77 -19.63
CA VAL A 113 5.73 8.21 -19.34
C VAL A 113 5.57 6.90 -20.13
N ARG A 114 5.74 5.77 -19.44
CA ARG A 114 5.54 4.42 -19.98
C ARG A 114 4.27 3.79 -19.41
#